data_AF-A0A1H9WC90-F1
#
_entry.id   AF-A0A1H9WC90-F1
#
_cell.length_a   1.000
_cell.length_b   1.000
_cell.length_c   1.000
_cell.angle_alpha   90.00
_cell.angle_beta   90.00
_cell.angle_gamma   90.00
#
_symmetry.space_group_name_H-M   'P 1'
#
loop_
_entity.id
_entity.type
_entity.pdbx_description
1 polymer ?
#
loop_
_entity_poly.entity_id
_entity_poly.type
_entity_poly.pdbx_seq_one_letter_code
_entity_poly.pdbx_strand_id
1 'polypeptide(L)' 'MTALELETLRNAAMTLSEQERAALAKDLVASLDGPADEGVAEAWDREIRRRIQKIDSGEAELLDAEEVLSRARDRIRG' A
#
# COMPACT_ATOMS: atom_id res chain seq x y z
N MET A 1 -28.58 5.24 -0.62
CA MET A 1 -27.73 6.44 -0.70
C MET A 1 -28.02 7.15 -2.02
N THR A 2 -28.55 8.36 -1.95
CA THR A 2 -28.79 9.23 -3.11
C THR A 2 -27.52 10.03 -3.43
N ALA A 3 -27.48 10.69 -4.60
CA ALA A 3 -26.37 11.57 -4.95
C ALA A 3 -26.21 12.75 -3.95
N LEU A 4 -27.33 13.28 -3.45
CA LEU A 4 -27.35 14.35 -2.45
C LEU A 4 -26.81 13.89 -1.09
N GLU A 5 -27.13 12.65 -0.69
CA GLU A 5 -26.59 12.04 0.53
C GLU A 5 -25.07 11.83 0.43
N LEU A 6 -24.57 11.40 -0.74
CA LEU A 6 -23.14 11.24 -0.99
C LEU A 6 -22.39 12.58 -0.97
N GLU A 7 -22.97 13.62 -1.57
CA GLU A 7 -22.41 14.97 -1.56
C GLU A 7 -22.34 15.54 -0.13
N THR A 8 -23.38 15.31 0.67
CA THR A 8 -23.41 15.70 2.09
C THR A 8 -22.29 15.00 2.89
N LEU A 9 -22.11 13.69 2.69
CA LEU A 9 -21.05 12.93 3.34
C LEU A 9 -19.65 13.40 2.92
N ARG A 10 -19.46 13.69 1.62
CA ARG A 10 -18.22 14.27 1.10
C ARG A 10 -17.92 15.60 1.79
N ASN A 11 -18.90 16.50 1.85
CA ASN A 11 -18.72 17.81 2.47
C ASN A 11 -18.38 17.68 3.96
N ALA A 12 -19.05 16.78 4.69
CA ALA A 12 -18.73 16.50 6.08
C ALA A 12 -17.30 15.97 6.25
N ALA A 13 -16.86 15.02 5.41
CA ALA A 13 -15.50 14.51 5.43
C ALA A 13 -14.44 15.60 5.17
N MET A 14 -14.75 16.59 4.33
CA MET A 14 -13.85 17.72 4.07
C MET A 14 -13.70 18.68 5.26
N THR A 15 -14.60 18.64 6.26
CA THR A 15 -14.48 19.44 7.49
C THR A 15 -13.56 18.83 8.54
N LEU A 16 -13.22 17.54 8.42
CA LEU A 16 -12.31 16.84 9.32
C LEU A 16 -10.89 17.39 9.22
N SER A 17 -10.08 17.20 10.26
CA SER A 17 -8.64 17.47 10.21
C SER A 17 -7.94 16.58 9.17
N GLU A 18 -6.74 16.95 8.74
CA GLU A 18 -5.97 16.15 7.79
C GLU A 18 -5.76 14.71 8.28
N GLN A 19 -5.44 14.53 9.56
CA GLN A 19 -5.22 13.22 10.15
C GLN A 19 -6.48 12.35 10.15
N GLU A 20 -7.63 12.94 10.49
CA GLU A 20 -8.92 12.25 10.49
C GLU A 20 -9.37 11.91 9.06
N ARG A 21 -9.15 12.80 8.08
CA ARG A 21 -9.39 12.49 6.67
C ARG A 21 -8.51 11.36 6.17
N ALA A 22 -7.24 11.34 6.54
CA ALA A 22 -6.32 10.26 6.17
C ALA A 22 -6.76 8.91 6.75
N ALA A 23 -7.21 8.90 8.01
CA ALA A 23 -7.76 7.71 8.64
C ALA A 23 -9.03 7.22 7.92
N LEU A 24 -9.98 8.12 7.66
CA LEU A 24 -11.21 7.78 6.93
C LEU A 24 -10.91 7.29 5.50
N ALA A 25 -9.98 7.92 4.79
CA ALA A 25 -9.58 7.50 3.45
C ALA A 25 -8.96 6.10 3.46
N LYS A 26 -8.12 5.79 4.46
CA LYS A 26 -7.55 4.45 4.64
C LYS A 26 -8.65 3.40 4.82
N ASP A 27 -9.61 3.65 5.70
CA ASP A 27 -10.68 2.70 5.98
C ASP A 27 -11.60 2.48 4.77
N LEU A 28 -11.91 3.57 4.04
CA LEU A 28 -12.68 3.48 2.79
C LEU A 28 -11.94 2.70 1.72
N VAL A 29 -10.63 2.92 1.53
CA VAL A 29 -9.83 2.14 0.58
C VAL A 29 -9.79 0.67 0.98
N ALA A 30 -9.54 0.37 2.25
CA ALA A 30 -9.55 -1.02 2.75
C ALA A 30 -10.91 -1.70 2.56
N SER A 31 -12.02 -0.95 2.60
CA SER A 31 -13.35 -1.51 2.32
C SER A 31 -13.57 -1.90 0.85
N LEU A 32 -12.73 -1.40 -0.06
CA LEU A 32 -12.75 -1.76 -1.48
C LEU A 32 -11.92 -3.01 -1.77
N ASP A 33 -11.08 -3.45 -0.82
CA ASP A 33 -10.30 -4.66 -0.99
C ASP A 33 -11.25 -5.86 -1.05
N GLY A 34 -11.22 -6.55 -2.19
CA GLY A 34 -11.97 -7.79 -2.39
C GLY A 34 -11.32 -8.98 -1.68
N PRO A 35 -11.94 -10.17 -1.76
CA PRO A 35 -11.23 -11.39 -1.40
C PRO A 35 -9.93 -11.49 -2.21
N ALA A 36 -8.86 -11.96 -1.58
CA ALA A 36 -7.62 -12.21 -2.30
C ALA A 36 -7.88 -13.17 -3.46
N ASP A 37 -7.31 -12.88 -4.63
CA ASP A 37 -7.43 -13.79 -5.77
C ASP A 37 -6.84 -15.16 -5.40
N GLU A 38 -7.50 -16.21 -5.84
CA GLU A 38 -7.05 -17.58 -5.61
C GLU A 38 -5.61 -17.76 -6.11
N GLY A 39 -4.75 -18.37 -5.29
CA GLY A 39 -3.36 -18.63 -5.67
C GLY A 39 -2.38 -17.47 -5.43
N VAL A 40 -2.85 -16.27 -5.04
CA VAL A 40 -1.96 -15.12 -4.79
C VAL A 40 -1.03 -15.39 -3.61
N ALA A 41 -1.54 -15.96 -2.52
CA ALA A 41 -0.74 -16.29 -1.36
C ALA A 41 0.38 -17.29 -1.70
N GLU A 42 0.05 -18.35 -2.46
CA GLU A 42 1.00 -19.36 -2.90
C GLU A 42 2.00 -18.79 -3.91
N ALA A 43 1.57 -17.89 -4.80
CA ALA A 43 2.46 -17.21 -5.74
C ALA A 43 3.47 -16.32 -5.02
N TRP A 44 3.04 -15.59 -3.98
CA TRP A 44 3.92 -14.81 -3.13
C TRP A 44 4.93 -15.67 -2.36
N ASP A 45 4.48 -16.79 -1.76
CA ASP A 45 5.38 -17.71 -1.06
C ASP A 45 6.46 -18.29 -1.98
N ARG A 46 6.08 -18.70 -3.21
CA ARG A 46 7.06 -19.14 -4.22
C ARG A 46 8.05 -18.03 -4.58
N GLU A 47 7.57 -16.81 -4.78
CA GLU A 47 8.42 -15.68 -5.15
C GLU A 47 9.38 -15.29 -4.02
N ILE A 48 8.93 -15.28 -2.76
CA ILE A 48 9.76 -14.99 -1.60
C ILE A 48 10.90 -16.02 -1.49
N ARG A 49 10.56 -17.32 -1.57
CA ARG A 49 11.59 -18.40 -1.53
C ARG A 49 12.59 -18.26 -2.67
N ARG A 50 12.11 -17.98 -3.88
CA ARG A 50 12.97 -17.76 -5.06
C ARG A 50 13.94 -16.58 -4.83
N ARG A 51 13.45 -15.47 -4.26
CA ARG A 51 14.30 -14.30 -3.96
C ARG A 51 15.34 -14.59 -2.90
N ILE A 52 14.96 -15.27 -1.81
CA ILE A 52 15.90 -15.70 -0.77
C ILE A 52 17.00 -16.57 -1.38
N GLN A 53 16.64 -17.57 -2.19
CA GLN A 53 17.61 -18.46 -2.81
C GLN A 53 18.60 -17.70 -3.71
N LYS A 54 18.14 -16.71 -4.48
CA LYS A 54 19.03 -15.89 -5.31
C LYS A 54 19.99 -15.03 -4.49
N ILE A 55 19.56 -14.55 -3.33
CA ILE A 55 20.42 -13.82 -2.40
C ILE A 55 21.48 -14.78 -1.84
N ASP A 56 21.05 -15.93 -1.32
CA ASP A 56 21.94 -16.91 -0.69
C ASP A 56 22.97 -17.48 -1.68
N SER A 57 22.59 -17.64 -2.95
CA SER A 57 23.49 -18.13 -4.01
C SER A 57 24.39 -17.04 -4.61
N GLY A 58 24.22 -15.77 -4.21
CA GLY A 58 24.92 -14.63 -4.80
C GLY A 58 24.52 -14.30 -6.24
N GLU A 59 23.40 -14.83 -6.73
CA GLU A 59 22.87 -14.51 -8.07
C GLU A 59 22.17 -13.14 -8.06
N ALA A 60 21.65 -12.72 -6.90
CA ALA A 60 21.00 -11.43 -6.76
C ALA A 60 22.03 -10.28 -6.72
N GLU A 61 21.80 -9.26 -7.55
CA GLU A 61 22.43 -7.97 -7.38
C GLU A 61 21.74 -7.24 -6.21
N LEU A 62 22.50 -6.97 -5.15
CA LEU A 62 22.00 -6.30 -3.96
C LEU A 62 22.28 -4.79 -4.04
N LEU A 63 21.32 -4.01 -3.58
CA LEU A 63 21.47 -2.57 -3.40
C LEU A 63 21.73 -2.26 -1.93
N ASP A 64 22.46 -1.19 -1.66
CA ASP A 64 22.62 -0.68 -0.31
C ASP A 64 21.26 -0.25 0.27
N ALA A 65 20.94 -0.77 1.44
CA ALA A 65 19.64 -0.55 2.06
C ALA A 65 19.43 0.91 2.47
N GLU A 66 20.48 1.59 2.95
CA GLU A 66 20.41 2.98 3.38
C GLU A 66 20.15 3.89 2.18
N GLU A 67 20.84 3.66 1.07
CA GLU A 67 20.64 4.39 -0.18
C GLU A 67 19.21 4.21 -0.72
N VAL A 68 18.72 2.96 -0.80
CA VAL A 68 17.36 2.67 -1.28
C VAL A 68 16.30 3.32 -0.40
N LEU A 69 16.43 3.20 0.93
CA LEU A 69 15.50 3.80 1.87
C LEU A 69 15.55 5.33 1.84
N SER A 70 16.72 5.93 1.62
CA SER A 70 16.84 7.39 1.46
C SER A 70 16.08 7.85 0.22
N ARG A 71 16.34 7.22 -0.94
CA ARG A 71 15.65 7.56 -2.20
C ARG A 71 14.13 7.41 -2.10
N ALA A 72 13.65 6.37 -1.41
CA ALA A 72 12.22 6.17 -1.17
C ALA A 72 11.60 7.28 -0.30
N ARG A 73 12.28 7.66 0.80
CA ARG A 73 11.85 8.76 1.68
C ARG A 73 11.79 10.09 0.93
N ASP A 74 12.79 10.38 0.12
CA ASP A 74 12.83 11.63 -0.67
C ASP A 74 11.68 11.69 -1.67
N ARG A 75 11.31 10.55 -2.27
CA ARG A 75 10.18 10.47 -3.21
C ARG A 75 8.80 10.61 -2.56
N ILE A 76 8.67 10.22 -1.29
CA ILE A 76 7.41 10.39 -0.52
C ILE A 76 7.27 11.83 0.01
N ARG A 77 8.39 12.53 0.25
CA ARG A 77 8.41 13.92 0.71
C ARG A 77 8.22 14.95 -0.41
N GLY A 78 8.35 14.53 -1.67
CA GLY A 78 8.22 15.35 -2.87
C GLY A 78 6.77 15.62 -3.26
#